data_AF-R6JZL8-F1
#
_entry.id   AF-R6JZL8-F1
#
_cell.length_a   1.000
_cell.length_b   1.000
_cell.length_c   1.000
_cell.angle_alpha   90.00
_cell.angle_beta   90.00
_cell.angle_gamma   90.00
#
_symmetry.space_group_name_H-M   'P 1'
#
loop_
_entity.id
_entity.type
_entity.pdbx_description
1 polymer ?
#
loop_
_entity_poly.entity_id
_entity_poly.type
_entity_poly.pdbx_seq_one_letter_code
_entity_poly.pdbx_strand_id
1 'polypeptide(L)'
;MKNKTAEPLELAHYINKFLSEYAPSHLTNSDNTLDSYGTALTLYMGYLETQRGITPDKFSPECFDQQHIEGWLEWLSGERKCGAGSVPKNSSSQKWSMACVMDM
;
A
#
# COMPACT_ATOMS: atom_id res chain seq x y z
N MET A 1 -23.43 -3.38 18.01
CA MET A 1 -22.25 -2.82 18.70
C MET A 1 -21.03 -3.40 17.99
N LYS A 2 -20.29 -2.61 17.20
CA LYS A 2 -19.04 -3.09 16.60
C LYS A 2 -17.96 -3.08 17.67
N ASN A 3 -17.48 -4.25 18.03
CA ASN A 3 -16.39 -4.50 18.95
C ASN A 3 -15.09 -4.05 18.31
N LYS A 4 -14.56 -2.90 18.76
CA LYS A 4 -13.33 -2.26 18.25
C LYS A 4 -12.09 -3.17 18.23
N THR A 5 -12.08 -4.25 19.01
CA THR A 5 -11.01 -5.26 19.05
C THR A 5 -11.01 -6.23 17.87
N ALA A 6 -12.07 -6.30 17.06
CA ALA A 6 -12.13 -7.16 15.87
C ALA A 6 -11.63 -6.46 14.60
N GLU A 7 -11.65 -5.13 14.56
CA GLU A 7 -11.39 -4.36 13.33
C GLU A 7 -9.98 -4.61 12.74
N PRO A 8 -8.88 -4.66 13.52
CA PRO A 8 -7.56 -4.98 12.95
C PRO A 8 -7.47 -6.41 12.40
N LEU A 9 -8.12 -7.37 13.07
CA LEU A 9 -8.14 -8.77 12.66
C LEU A 9 -8.98 -8.95 11.40
N GLU A 10 -10.13 -8.27 11.32
CA GLU A 10 -10.99 -8.26 10.13
C GLU A 10 -10.25 -7.63 8.94
N LEU A 11 -9.53 -6.54 9.14
CA LEU A 11 -8.71 -5.94 8.08
C LEU A 11 -7.63 -6.92 7.59
N ALA A 12 -6.89 -7.57 8.50
CA ALA A 12 -5.88 -8.56 8.12
C ALA A 12 -6.51 -9.72 7.33
N HIS A 13 -7.71 -10.16 7.71
CA HIS A 13 -8.47 -11.15 6.97
C HIS A 13 -8.84 -10.66 5.56
N TYR A 14 -9.33 -9.43 5.41
CA TYR A 14 -9.64 -8.85 4.11
C TYR A 14 -8.42 -8.70 3.20
N ILE A 15 -7.28 -8.31 3.76
CA ILE A 15 -6.01 -8.22 3.01
C ILE A 15 -5.57 -9.60 2.55
N ASN A 16 -5.62 -10.61 3.43
CA ASN A 16 -5.30 -11.98 3.04
C ASN A 16 -6.22 -12.46 1.91
N LYS A 17 -7.54 -12.27 2.06
CA LYS A 17 -8.54 -12.64 1.05
C LYS A 17 -8.34 -11.92 -0.28
N PHE A 18 -7.95 -10.65 -0.24
CA PHE A 18 -7.60 -9.90 -1.44
C PHE A 18 -6.42 -10.56 -2.18
N LEU A 19 -5.35 -10.92 -1.47
CA LEU A 19 -4.16 -11.51 -2.07
C LEU A 19 -4.34 -12.98 -2.50
N SER A 20 -5.09 -13.77 -1.74
CA SER A 20 -5.21 -15.22 -1.95
C SER A 20 -6.37 -15.63 -2.85
N GLU A 21 -7.44 -14.83 -2.91
CA GLU A 21 -8.64 -15.14 -3.69
C GLU A 21 -8.90 -14.11 -4.78
N TYR A 22 -9.02 -12.83 -4.42
CA TYR A 22 -9.49 -11.82 -5.37
C TYR A 22 -8.47 -11.48 -6.46
N ALA A 23 -7.23 -11.14 -6.08
CA ALA A 23 -6.21 -10.74 -7.03
C ALA A 23 -5.86 -11.86 -8.02
N PRO A 24 -5.67 -13.13 -7.58
CA PRO A 24 -5.47 -14.27 -8.49
C PRO A 24 -6.65 -14.51 -9.43
N SER A 25 -7.88 -14.31 -8.96
CA SER A 25 -9.08 -14.62 -9.74
C SER A 25 -9.50 -13.49 -10.69
N HIS A 26 -9.16 -12.24 -10.38
CA HIS A 26 -9.74 -11.08 -11.05
C HIS A 26 -8.73 -10.08 -11.61
N LEU A 27 -7.51 -10.01 -11.07
CA LEU A 27 -6.54 -8.98 -11.44
C LEU A 27 -5.36 -9.54 -12.23
N THR A 28 -4.83 -10.69 -11.84
CA THR A 28 -3.61 -11.24 -12.43
C THR A 28 -3.45 -12.73 -12.13
N ASN A 29 -2.85 -13.47 -13.06
CA ASN A 29 -2.41 -14.86 -12.85
C ASN A 29 -0.88 -14.96 -12.67
N SER A 30 -0.17 -13.82 -12.58
CA SER A 30 1.28 -13.78 -12.41
C SER A 30 1.64 -13.76 -10.93
N ASP A 31 2.35 -14.81 -10.48
CA ASP A 31 2.87 -14.90 -9.11
C ASP A 31 3.72 -13.68 -8.74
N ASN A 32 4.57 -13.21 -9.67
CA ASN A 32 5.39 -12.02 -9.44
C ASN A 32 4.54 -10.76 -9.17
N THR A 33 3.41 -10.60 -9.86
CA THR A 33 2.52 -9.45 -9.61
C THR A 33 1.81 -9.57 -8.26
N LEU A 34 1.43 -10.79 -7.86
CA LEU A 34 0.83 -11.05 -6.55
C LEU A 34 1.83 -10.75 -5.42
N ASP A 35 3.08 -11.17 -5.59
CA ASP A 35 4.16 -10.89 -4.65
C ASP A 35 4.43 -9.39 -4.55
N SER A 36 4.42 -8.66 -5.67
CA SER A 36 4.53 -7.19 -5.64
C SER A 36 3.37 -6.53 -4.88
N TYR A 37 2.12 -7.05 -4.97
CA TYR A 37 1.01 -6.54 -4.16
C TYR A 37 1.23 -6.78 -2.66
N GLY A 38 1.67 -7.97 -2.27
CA GLY A 38 2.02 -8.28 -0.88
C GLY A 38 3.14 -7.38 -0.35
N THR A 39 4.16 -7.15 -1.18
CA THR A 39 5.29 -6.26 -0.88
C THR A 39 4.83 -4.82 -0.69
N ALA A 40 3.97 -4.30 -1.59
CA ALA A 40 3.43 -2.95 -1.50
C ALA A 40 2.61 -2.73 -0.22
N LEU A 41 1.76 -3.70 0.15
CA LEU A 41 0.96 -3.64 1.38
C LEU A 41 1.84 -3.69 2.62
N THR A 42 2.86 -4.55 2.64
CA THR A 42 3.83 -4.62 3.76
C THR A 42 4.57 -3.29 3.93
N LEU A 43 5.01 -2.69 2.82
CA LEU A 43 5.68 -1.40 2.83
C LEU A 43 4.76 -0.28 3.33
N TYR A 44 3.48 -0.31 2.96
CA TYR A 44 2.49 0.64 3.43
C TYR A 44 2.24 0.53 4.94
N MET A 45 2.10 -0.71 5.45
CA MET A 45 1.95 -0.92 6.89
C MET A 45 3.16 -0.41 7.68
N GLY A 46 4.38 -0.65 7.19
CA GLY A 46 5.60 -0.09 7.77
C GLY A 46 5.64 1.44 7.73
N TYR A 47 5.11 2.07 6.67
CA TYR A 47 4.94 3.52 6.61
C TYR A 47 3.98 4.04 7.69
N LEU A 48 2.82 3.39 7.86
CA LEU A 48 1.84 3.77 8.89
C LEU A 48 2.44 3.69 10.30
N GLU A 49 3.21 2.65 10.59
CA GLU A 49 3.89 2.49 11.87
C GLU A 49 4.98 3.55 12.07
N THR A 50 5.89 3.71 11.11
CA THR A 50 7.10 4.53 11.28
C THR A 50 6.85 6.03 11.11
N GLN A 51 5.99 6.43 10.17
CA GLN A 51 5.76 7.84 9.83
C GLN A 51 4.49 8.41 10.47
N ARG A 52 3.48 7.56 10.73
CA ARG A 52 2.20 7.99 11.31
C ARG A 52 2.01 7.55 12.77
N GLY A 53 2.87 6.67 13.29
CA GLY A 53 2.75 6.14 14.65
C GLY A 53 1.50 5.28 14.85
N ILE A 54 0.92 4.76 13.76
CA ILE A 54 -0.26 3.91 13.79
C ILE A 54 0.24 2.47 13.88
N THR A 55 0.05 1.88 15.05
CA THR A 55 0.41 0.48 15.32
C THR A 55 -0.65 -0.49 14.78
N PRO A 56 -0.30 -1.75 14.48
CA PRO A 56 -1.23 -2.72 13.90
C PRO A 56 -2.52 -2.93 14.71
N ASP A 57 -2.47 -2.81 16.03
CA ASP A 57 -3.63 -2.89 16.92
C ASP A 57 -4.65 -1.76 16.74
N LYS A 58 -4.25 -0.68 16.04
CA LYS A 58 -5.08 0.49 15.74
C LYS A 58 -5.46 0.57 14.27
N PHE A 59 -5.12 -0.43 13.47
CA PHE A 59 -5.51 -0.43 12.07
C PHE A 59 -7.02 -0.42 11.93
N SER A 60 -7.48 0.46 11.05
CA SER A 60 -8.89 0.67 10.77
C SER A 60 -9.05 1.03 9.29
N PRO A 61 -10.28 0.99 8.76
CA PRO A 61 -10.54 1.43 7.39
C PRO A 61 -10.10 2.88 7.12
N GLU A 62 -10.08 3.74 8.14
CA GLU A 62 -9.65 5.14 8.04
C GLU A 62 -8.15 5.24 7.69
N CYS A 63 -7.36 4.23 8.03
CA CYS A 63 -5.96 4.18 7.63
C CYS A 63 -5.79 4.14 6.10
N PHE A 64 -6.81 3.76 5.33
CA PHE A 64 -6.77 3.68 3.86
C PHE A 64 -7.50 4.85 3.19
N ASP A 65 -7.69 5.97 3.89
CA ASP A 65 -8.25 7.17 3.30
C ASP A 65 -7.28 7.84 2.31
N GLN A 66 -7.80 8.82 1.58
CA GLN A 66 -7.02 9.56 0.60
C GLN A 66 -5.77 10.21 1.22
N GLN A 67 -5.87 10.76 2.44
CA GLN A 67 -4.78 11.48 3.08
C GLN A 67 -3.60 10.55 3.41
N HIS A 68 -3.87 9.36 3.93
CA HIS A 68 -2.83 8.39 4.27
C HIS A 68 -2.20 7.79 3.02
N ILE A 69 -2.99 7.53 1.98
CA ILE A 69 -2.49 7.00 0.71
C ILE A 69 -1.64 8.04 -0.02
N GLU A 70 -2.09 9.28 -0.14
CA GLU A 70 -1.30 10.36 -0.77
C GLU A 70 0.00 10.62 0.00
N GLY A 71 -0.07 10.70 1.34
CA GLY A 71 1.11 10.86 2.16
C GLY A 71 2.11 9.71 2.06
N TRP A 72 1.62 8.47 1.85
CA TRP A 72 2.50 7.33 1.58
C TRP A 72 3.18 7.45 0.21
N LEU A 73 2.44 7.85 -0.83
CA LEU A 73 3.01 8.04 -2.18
C LEU A 73 4.07 9.15 -2.19
N GLU A 74 3.83 10.25 -1.48
CA GLU A 74 4.80 11.32 -1.30
C GLU A 74 6.05 10.82 -0.57
N TRP A 75 5.88 10.13 0.55
CA TRP A 75 6.99 9.53 1.30
C TRP A 75 7.78 8.53 0.46
N LEU A 76 7.09 7.67 -0.28
CA LEU A 76 7.68 6.67 -1.15
C LEU A 76 8.55 7.33 -2.23
N SER A 77 8.12 8.47 -2.77
CA SER A 77 8.90 9.25 -3.73
C SER A 77 10.14 9.93 -3.13
N GLY A 78 10.12 10.22 -1.82
CA GLY A 78 11.25 10.82 -1.09
C GLY A 78 12.30 9.81 -0.64
N GLU A 79 11.87 8.65 -0.13
CA GLU A 79 12.76 7.57 0.30
C GLU A 79 13.39 6.82 -0.87
N ARG A 80 12.60 6.57 -1.92
CA ARG A 80 13.15 6.10 -3.19
C ARG A 80 13.65 7.31 -3.95
N LYS A 81 14.82 7.84 -3.57
CA LYS A 81 15.65 8.65 -4.46
C LYS A 81 16.04 7.82 -5.69
N CYS A 82 15.09 7.54 -6.58
CA CYS A 82 15.39 7.12 -7.93
C CYS A 82 16.30 8.21 -8.52
N GLY A 83 17.50 7.80 -8.89
CA GLY A 83 18.57 8.69 -9.31
C GLY A 83 18.14 9.61 -10.43
N ALA A 84 18.23 10.91 -10.13
CA ALA A 84 18.51 12.07 -10.97
C ALA A 84 17.48 12.52 -12.04
N GLY A 85 16.95 13.74 -11.82
CA GLY A 85 16.58 14.66 -12.89
C GLY A 85 15.09 14.96 -12.99
N SER A 86 14.69 16.11 -12.46
CA SER A 86 13.52 16.90 -12.89
C SER A 86 12.22 16.14 -13.20
N VAL A 87 11.29 16.14 -12.23
CA VAL A 87 9.88 15.84 -12.48
C VAL A 87 9.24 17.04 -13.23
N PRO A 88 8.71 16.89 -14.46
CA PRO A 88 7.80 17.88 -15.02
C PRO A 88 6.44 17.72 -14.33
N LYS A 89 5.95 18.82 -13.75
CA LYS A 89 4.62 18.92 -13.14
C LYS A 89 3.52 18.99 -14.22
N ASN A 90 3.35 17.95 -15.03
CA ASN A 90 2.06 17.74 -15.71
C ASN A 90 1.82 16.26 -16.03
N SER A 91 0.59 15.82 -15.74
CA SER A 91 -0.09 14.60 -16.17
C SER A 91 0.71 13.27 -16.27
N SER A 92 0.32 12.32 -15.40
CA SER A 92 0.68 10.87 -15.38
C SER A 92 1.67 10.40 -14.31
N SER A 93 1.80 11.13 -13.19
CA SER A 93 2.66 10.76 -12.05
C SER A 93 2.31 9.43 -11.38
N GLN A 94 1.10 8.89 -11.57
CA GLN A 94 0.68 7.63 -10.96
C GLN A 94 1.31 6.39 -11.65
N LYS A 95 1.63 6.48 -12.95
CA LYS A 95 2.17 5.33 -13.69
C LYS A 95 3.61 4.97 -13.29
N TRP A 96 4.43 5.96 -12.95
CA TRP A 96 5.84 5.74 -12.59
C TRP A 96 6.00 5.23 -11.15
N SER A 97 5.15 5.70 -10.23
CA SER A 97 5.17 5.26 -8.84
C SER A 97 4.82 3.78 -8.71
N MET A 98 3.82 3.31 -9.47
CA MET A 98 3.44 1.89 -9.53
C MET A 98 4.50 1.02 -10.21
N ALA A 99 5.11 1.48 -11.30
CA ALA A 99 6.18 0.74 -11.97
C ALA A 99 7.39 0.53 -11.04
N CYS A 100 7.78 1.54 -10.26
CA CYS A 100 8.88 1.42 -9.31
C CYS A 100 8.55 0.48 -8.13
N VAL A 101 7.28 0.34 -7.75
CA VAL A 101 6.82 -0.64 -6.74
C VAL A 101 6.74 -2.05 -7.33
N MET A 102 6.45 -2.19 -8.63
CA MET A 102 6.34 -3.47 -9.34
C MET A 102 7.68 -4.03 -9.87
N ASP A 103 8.75 -3.22 -9.90
CA ASP A 103 10.12 -3.64 -10.22
C ASP A 103 10.93 -4.12 -8.98
N MET A 104 10.25 -4.33 -7.84
CA MET A 104 10.73 -5.13 -6.71
C MET A 104 10.15 -6.52 -6.77
#